data_AF-A0A9Q3PSE1-F1
#
_entry.id   AF-A0A9Q3PSE1-F1
#
_cell.length_a   1.000
_cell.length_b   1.000
_cell.length_c   1.000
_cell.angle_alpha   90.00
_cell.angle_beta   90.00
_cell.angle_gamma   90.00
#
_symmetry.space_group_name_H-M   'P 1'
#
loop_
_entity.id
_entity.type
_entity.pdbx_description
1 polymer ?
#
loop_
_entity_poly.entity_id
_entity_poly.type
_entity_poly.pdbx_seq_one_letter_code
_entity_poly.pdbx_strand_id
1 'polypeptide(L)'
;MPKALKRLPLLQTLNSLQFINALNSDSDSDIQEDMILLDIITSQRYINPFRRYPSHYMYTMDDLQTLSSKKFLQLCRTTHESFEKLVAQIQDDKTYQNSSQNKQCNPAIQLAGALSRLGSNGNGAALGRIEMLLYDDR
;
A
#
# COMPACT_ATOMS: atom_id res chain seq x y z
N MET A 1 -3.94 17.58 -8.14
CA MET A 1 -4.92 17.60 -7.03
C MET A 1 -5.77 18.87 -7.15
N PRO A 2 -7.11 18.78 -7.17
CA PRO A 2 -7.95 19.98 -7.23
C PRO A 2 -7.70 20.85 -6.00
N LYS A 3 -7.37 22.12 -6.24
CA LYS A 3 -7.12 23.14 -5.20
C LYS A 3 -8.32 23.17 -4.25
N ALA A 4 -8.08 23.19 -2.94
CA ALA A 4 -9.07 22.97 -1.86
C ALA A 4 -10.43 23.66 -2.04
N LEU A 5 -10.46 24.84 -2.68
CA LEU A 5 -11.66 25.61 -3.01
C LEU A 5 -12.65 24.90 -3.97
N LYS A 6 -12.19 23.97 -4.82
CA LYS A 6 -13.05 23.21 -5.76
C LYS A 6 -13.61 21.93 -5.16
N ARG A 7 -13.08 21.49 -4.01
CA ARG A 7 -13.42 20.19 -3.42
C ARG A 7 -14.71 20.24 -2.59
N LEU A 8 -14.90 21.32 -1.83
CA LEU A 8 -16.09 21.51 -1.00
C LEU A 8 -17.40 21.42 -1.80
N PRO A 9 -17.58 22.15 -2.93
CA PRO A 9 -18.81 22.07 -3.70
C PRO A 9 -19.02 20.68 -4.32
N LEU A 10 -17.95 20.00 -4.77
CA LEU A 10 -18.05 18.65 -5.31
C LEU A 10 -18.53 17.65 -4.26
N LEU A 11 -18.07 17.76 -3.01
CA LEU A 11 -18.56 16.92 -1.91
C LEU A 11 -20.03 17.20 -1.60
N GLN A 12 -20.44 18.47 -1.58
CA GLN A 12 -21.84 18.84 -1.38
C GLN A 12 -22.75 18.29 -2.50
N THR A 13 -22.26 18.33 -3.75
CA THR A 13 -22.99 17.80 -4.91
C THR A 13 -23.09 16.27 -4.86
N LEU A 14 -22.02 15.59 -4.42
CA LEU A 14 -21.99 14.13 -4.30
C LEU A 14 -22.94 13.64 -3.20
N ASN A 15 -22.93 14.30 -2.04
CA ASN A 15 -23.83 13.98 -0.92
C ASN A 15 -25.31 14.19 -1.29
N SER A 16 -25.62 15.25 -2.05
CA SER A 16 -26.99 15.50 -2.52
C SER A 16 -27.45 14.48 -3.56
N LEU A 17 -26.58 14.06 -4.48
CA LEU A 17 -26.87 12.99 -5.44
C LEU A 17 -27.07 11.63 -4.77
N GLN A 18 -26.28 11.31 -3.73
CA GLN A 18 -26.45 10.09 -2.95
C GLN A 18 -27.78 10.06 -2.21
N PHE A 19 -28.18 11.19 -1.61
CA PHE A 19 -29.48 11.33 -0.95
C PHE A 19 -30.64 11.16 -1.94
N ILE A 20 -30.55 11.75 -3.13
CA ILE A 20 -31.56 11.61 -4.19
C ILE A 20 -31.66 10.16 -4.67
N ASN A 21 -30.54 9.47 -4.88
CA ASN A 21 -30.56 8.06 -5.26
C ASN A 21 -31.14 7.15 -4.17
N ALA A 22 -30.89 7.44 -2.90
CA ALA A 22 -31.44 6.69 -1.78
C ALA A 22 -32.96 6.87 -1.65
N LEU A 23 -33.49 8.08 -1.90
CA LEU A 23 -34.94 8.35 -1.90
C LEU A 23 -35.66 7.75 -3.11
N ASN A 24 -34.96 7.52 -4.22
CA ASN A 24 -35.50 6.91 -5.44
C ASN A 24 -35.30 5.38 -5.49
N SER A 25 -34.69 4.78 -4.46
CA SER A 25 -34.47 3.34 -4.36
C SER A 25 -35.68 2.70 -3.69
N ASP A 26 -36.54 2.05 -4.48
CA ASP A 26 -37.63 1.21 -3.96
C ASP A 26 -37.05 -0.03 -3.27
N SER A 27 -36.87 0.09 -1.94
CA SER A 27 -36.67 -1.02 -1.00
C SER A 27 -35.36 -1.81 -1.10
N ASP A 28 -34.39 -1.45 -0.25
CA ASP A 28 -33.42 -2.40 0.34
C ASP A 28 -32.86 -1.80 1.65
N SER A 29 -33.34 -2.29 2.79
CA SER A 29 -32.97 -1.82 4.14
C SER A 29 -31.47 -1.88 4.40
N ASP A 30 -30.81 -2.87 3.82
CA ASP A 30 -29.40 -3.18 4.05
C ASP A 30 -28.51 -2.14 3.34
N ILE A 31 -28.91 -1.69 2.15
CA ILE A 31 -28.24 -0.61 1.41
C ILE A 31 -28.37 0.72 2.18
N GLN A 32 -29.52 0.92 2.84
CA GLN A 32 -29.77 2.12 3.63
C GLN A 32 -28.92 2.15 4.90
N GLU A 33 -28.75 1.01 5.58
CA GLU A 33 -27.85 0.87 6.73
C GLU A 33 -26.38 1.08 6.34
N ASP A 34 -25.93 0.47 5.25
CA ASP A 34 -24.56 0.63 4.74
C ASP A 34 -24.27 2.08 4.31
N MET A 35 -25.24 2.77 3.73
CA MET A 35 -25.16 4.20 3.38
C MET A 35 -25.02 5.09 4.62
N ILE A 36 -25.82 4.84 5.66
CA ILE A 36 -25.73 5.57 6.93
C ILE A 36 -24.35 5.37 7.55
N LEU A 37 -23.85 4.13 7.56
CA LEU A 37 -22.53 3.81 8.07
C LEU A 37 -21.41 4.52 7.27
N LEU A 38 -21.52 4.53 5.93
CA LEU A 38 -20.60 5.25 5.05
C LEU A 38 -20.61 6.77 5.31
N ASP A 39 -21.77 7.38 5.54
CA ASP A 39 -21.88 8.80 5.86
C ASP A 39 -21.24 9.14 7.23
N ILE A 40 -21.46 8.30 8.24
CA ILE A 40 -20.80 8.42 9.55
C ILE A 40 -19.27 8.32 9.41
N ILE A 41 -18.77 7.34 8.64
CA ILE A 41 -17.33 7.15 8.45
C ILE A 41 -16.71 8.31 7.65
N THR A 42 -17.40 8.80 6.62
CA THR A 42 -16.87 9.85 5.74
C THR A 42 -16.94 11.24 6.37
N SER A 43 -17.99 11.53 7.16
CA SER A 43 -18.11 12.76 7.94
C SER A 43 -17.04 12.89 9.03
N GLN A 44 -16.64 11.77 9.66
CA GLN A 44 -15.60 11.75 10.68
C GLN A 44 -14.17 11.63 10.13
N ARG A 45 -14.01 11.28 8.85
CA ARG A 45 -12.71 11.02 8.19
C ARG A 45 -11.72 12.19 8.27
N TYR A 46 -12.23 13.42 8.40
CA TYR A 46 -11.41 14.63 8.46
C TYR A 46 -11.44 15.34 9.82
N ILE A 47 -12.22 14.83 10.77
CA ILE A 47 -12.28 15.34 12.15
C ILE A 47 -11.08 14.83 12.96
N ASN A 48 -10.65 13.60 12.68
CA ASN A 48 -9.47 13.02 13.29
C ASN A 48 -8.19 13.47 12.54
N PRO A 49 -7.10 13.82 13.26
CA PRO A 49 -5.82 14.10 12.63
C PRO A 49 -5.39 12.88 11.81
N PHE A 50 -5.00 13.13 10.55
CA PHE A 50 -4.55 12.08 9.64
C PHE A 50 -3.36 11.34 10.26
N ARG A 51 -3.60 10.15 10.80
CA ARG A 51 -2.52 9.22 11.11
C ARG A 51 -2.01 8.69 9.79
N ARG A 52 -0.82 9.15 9.40
CA ARG A 52 -0.01 8.43 8.43
C ARG A 52 0.25 7.06 9.04
N TYR A 53 -0.50 6.05 8.59
CA TYR A 53 0.00 4.70 8.68
C TYR A 53 1.34 4.68 7.93
N PRO A 54 2.40 4.06 8.49
CA PRO A 54 3.67 3.94 7.79
C PRO A 54 3.38 3.48 6.37
N SER A 55 3.78 4.31 5.40
CA SER A 55 3.50 4.06 3.99
C SER A 55 4.33 2.88 3.56
N HIS A 56 3.72 1.70 3.69
CA HIS A 56 4.24 0.39 3.35
C HIS A 56 5.41 -0.07 4.23
N TYR A 57 5.45 -1.38 4.47
CA TYR A 57 6.59 -2.10 5.02
C TYR A 57 7.80 -1.89 4.10
N MET A 58 8.53 -0.78 4.28
CA MET A 58 9.84 -0.64 3.69
C MET A 58 10.79 -1.46 4.53
N TYR A 59 11.14 -2.64 4.02
CA TYR A 59 12.21 -3.45 4.59
C TYR A 59 13.49 -2.60 4.63
N THR A 60 14.12 -2.54 5.80
CA THR A 60 15.49 -2.03 5.91
C THR A 60 16.48 -3.06 5.38
N MET A 61 17.73 -2.67 5.15
CA MET A 61 18.78 -3.64 4.79
C MET A 61 18.97 -4.68 5.90
N ASP A 62 18.92 -4.25 7.16
CA ASP A 62 19.02 -5.13 8.33
C ASP A 62 17.85 -6.12 8.38
N ASP A 63 16.63 -5.68 8.06
CA ASP A 63 15.49 -6.59 7.94
C ASP A 63 15.78 -7.67 6.88
N LEU A 64 16.24 -7.29 5.68
CA LEU A 64 16.51 -8.25 4.60
C LEU A 64 17.61 -9.26 4.96
N GLN A 65 18.63 -8.83 5.69
CA GLN A 65 19.75 -9.68 6.13
C GLN A 65 19.35 -10.63 7.26
N THR A 66 18.45 -10.22 8.15
CA THR A 66 18.01 -11.01 9.30
C THR A 66 16.92 -12.04 8.95
N LEU A 67 16.27 -11.90 7.79
CA LEU A 67 15.28 -12.88 7.32
C LEU A 67 15.91 -14.27 7.16
N SER A 68 15.21 -15.29 7.64
CA SER A 68 15.55 -16.68 7.34
C SER A 68 15.46 -16.94 5.84
N SER A 69 16.24 -17.90 5.33
CA SER A 69 16.26 -18.21 3.88
C SER A 69 14.87 -18.51 3.32
N LYS A 70 13.99 -19.16 4.10
CA LYS A 70 12.60 -19.43 3.71
C LYS A 70 11.79 -18.13 3.56
N LYS A 71 11.84 -17.24 4.55
CA LYS A 71 11.12 -15.96 4.51
C LYS A 71 11.67 -15.07 3.39
N PHE A 72 12.99 -15.05 3.21
CA PHE A 72 13.63 -14.29 2.14
C PHE A 72 13.24 -14.82 0.75
N LEU A 73 13.22 -16.14 0.56
CA LEU A 73 12.75 -16.74 -0.70
C LEU A 73 11.28 -16.44 -0.96
N GLN A 74 10.44 -16.40 0.09
CA GLN A 74 9.04 -16.04 -0.03
C GLN A 74 8.84 -14.57 -0.41
N LEU A 75 9.67 -13.69 0.14
CA LEU A 75 9.63 -12.25 -0.12
C LEU A 75 10.24 -11.90 -1.49
N CYS A 76 11.49 -12.28 -1.73
CA CYS A 76 12.29 -11.87 -2.88
C CYS A 76 12.23 -12.86 -4.04
N ARG A 77 11.65 -14.06 -3.85
CA ARG A 77 11.57 -15.14 -4.87
C ARG A 77 12.93 -15.60 -5.40
N THR A 78 13.97 -15.38 -4.61
CA THR A 78 15.34 -15.77 -4.91
C THR A 78 16.10 -16.03 -3.60
N THR A 79 17.29 -16.61 -3.69
CA THR A 79 18.17 -16.81 -2.52
C THR A 79 18.92 -15.52 -2.19
N HIS A 80 19.39 -15.38 -0.94
CA HIS A 80 20.25 -14.25 -0.54
C HIS A 80 21.45 -14.08 -1.48
N GLU A 81 22.17 -15.16 -1.78
CA GLU A 81 23.35 -15.12 -2.65
C GLU A 81 23.00 -14.63 -4.08
N SER A 82 21.92 -15.14 -4.66
CA SER A 82 21.49 -14.72 -5.99
C SER A 82 21.00 -13.27 -5.98
N PHE A 83 20.35 -12.85 -4.90
CA PHE A 83 19.92 -11.48 -4.71
C PHE A 83 21.12 -10.51 -4.64
N GLU A 84 22.15 -10.84 -3.87
CA GLU A 84 23.37 -10.02 -3.79
C GLU A 84 24.07 -9.89 -5.14
N LYS A 85 24.12 -10.98 -5.93
CA LYS A 85 24.64 -10.94 -7.30
C LYS A 85 23.83 -10.00 -8.20
N LEU A 86 22.50 -9.98 -8.06
CA LEU A 86 21.65 -9.06 -8.80
C LEU A 86 21.88 -7.61 -8.36
N VAL A 87 21.99 -7.36 -7.05
CA VAL A 87 22.29 -6.03 -6.52
C VAL A 87 23.61 -5.50 -7.06
N ALA A 88 24.67 -6.32 -7.06
CA ALA A 88 25.98 -5.96 -7.57
C ALA A 88 25.96 -5.56 -9.06
N GLN A 89 25.05 -6.13 -9.86
CA GLN A 89 24.89 -5.78 -11.27
C GLN A 89 24.19 -4.43 -11.48
N ILE A 90 23.33 -4.01 -10.54
CA ILE A 90 22.48 -2.81 -10.71
C ILE A 90 22.92 -1.61 -9.87
N GLN A 91 23.79 -1.80 -8.87
CA GLN A 91 24.14 -0.76 -7.89
C GLN A 91 24.70 0.52 -8.54
N ASP A 92 25.45 0.38 -9.63
CA ASP A 92 26.14 1.48 -10.33
C ASP A 92 25.34 1.98 -11.55
N ASP A 93 24.20 1.38 -11.86
CA ASP A 93 23.36 1.78 -12.97
C ASP A 93 22.57 3.05 -12.61
N LYS A 94 22.66 4.05 -13.49
CA LYS A 94 22.01 5.36 -13.33
C LYS A 94 20.49 5.27 -13.18
N THR A 95 19.87 4.21 -13.68
CA THR A 95 18.43 3.95 -13.56
C THR A 95 18.00 3.77 -12.11
N TYR A 96 18.88 3.23 -11.25
CA TYR A 96 18.63 3.03 -9.82
C TYR A 96 19.20 4.16 -8.96
N GLN A 97 19.63 5.26 -9.60
CA GLN A 97 20.10 6.48 -8.96
C GLN A 97 19.18 7.66 -9.32
N ASN A 98 19.04 8.61 -8.41
CA ASN A 98 18.27 9.83 -8.65
C ASN A 98 19.20 11.01 -8.83
N SER A 99 18.87 11.89 -9.78
CA SER A 99 19.53 13.19 -9.93
C SER A 99 18.83 14.33 -9.16
N SER A 100 17.81 14.02 -8.35
CA SER A 100 17.11 15.00 -7.52
C SER A 100 17.78 15.24 -6.16
N GLN A 101 17.34 16.30 -5.47
CA GLN A 101 17.78 16.64 -4.11
C GLN A 101 17.24 15.70 -3.02
N ASN A 102 16.34 14.78 -3.37
CA ASN A 102 15.77 13.84 -2.41
C ASN A 102 16.62 12.58 -2.32
N LYS A 103 16.85 12.10 -1.10
CA LYS A 103 17.56 10.84 -0.85
C LYS A 103 16.78 9.69 -1.50
N GLN A 104 17.40 9.02 -2.47
CA GLN A 104 16.86 7.80 -3.05
C GLN A 104 17.09 6.61 -2.09
N CYS A 105 16.17 5.65 -2.12
CA CYS A 105 16.29 4.40 -1.39
C CYS A 105 17.45 3.55 -1.95
N ASN A 106 18.05 2.69 -1.13
CA ASN A 106 19.13 1.81 -1.57
C ASN A 106 18.66 0.90 -2.74
N PRO A 107 19.45 0.72 -3.82
CA PRO A 107 19.10 -0.17 -4.94
C PRO A 107 18.65 -1.57 -4.51
N ALA A 108 19.24 -2.14 -3.44
CA ALA A 108 18.82 -3.43 -2.90
C ALA A 108 17.39 -3.39 -2.33
N ILE A 109 17.02 -2.34 -1.60
CA ILE A 109 15.65 -2.18 -1.08
C ILE A 109 14.67 -1.95 -2.24
N GLN A 110 15.07 -1.18 -3.26
CA GLN A 110 14.27 -1.00 -4.47
C GLN A 110 14.01 -2.33 -5.18
N LEU A 111 15.06 -3.17 -5.33
CA LEU A 111 14.96 -4.49 -5.93
C LEU A 111 14.08 -5.44 -5.10
N ALA A 112 14.27 -5.50 -3.78
CA ALA A 112 13.43 -6.30 -2.89
C ALA A 112 11.95 -5.86 -2.97
N GLY A 113 11.69 -4.55 -3.03
CA GLY A 113 10.36 -4.00 -3.23
C GLY A 113 9.74 -4.40 -4.58
N ALA A 114 10.54 -4.44 -5.65
CA ALA A 114 10.08 -4.89 -6.95
C ALA A 114 9.78 -6.40 -6.97
N LEU A 115 10.70 -7.21 -6.45
CA LEU A 115 10.58 -8.68 -6.40
C LEU A 115 9.43 -9.12 -5.50
N SER A 116 9.21 -8.46 -4.36
CA SER A 116 8.09 -8.75 -3.46
C SER A 116 6.72 -8.46 -4.05
N ARG A 117 6.66 -7.72 -5.17
CA ARG A 117 5.45 -7.46 -5.95
C ARG A 117 5.37 -8.31 -7.22
N LEU A 118 6.48 -8.89 -7.67
CA LEU A 118 6.52 -9.78 -8.82
C LEU A 118 5.84 -11.11 -8.47
N GLY A 119 4.89 -11.57 -9.28
CA GLY A 119 4.18 -12.85 -9.06
C GLY A 119 3.24 -12.86 -7.85
N SER A 120 2.86 -11.68 -7.37
CA SER A 120 2.15 -11.47 -6.12
C SER A 120 0.64 -11.51 -6.17
N ASN A 121 0.06 -11.53 -7.36
CA ASN A 121 -1.38 -11.39 -7.55
C ASN A 121 -2.10 -12.75 -7.57
N GLY A 122 -1.41 -13.83 -7.19
CA GLY A 122 -2.00 -15.16 -7.02
C GLY A 122 -2.36 -15.45 -5.55
N ASN A 123 -3.44 -16.20 -5.34
CA ASN A 123 -3.95 -16.53 -3.99
C ASN A 123 -2.89 -17.14 -3.06
N GLY A 124 -2.03 -18.03 -3.57
CA GLY A 124 -0.94 -18.61 -2.79
C GLY A 124 0.14 -17.62 -2.35
N ALA A 125 0.40 -16.57 -3.15
CA ALA A 125 1.33 -15.50 -2.78
C ALA A 125 0.72 -14.54 -1.74
N ALA A 126 -0.60 -14.36 -1.75
CA ALA A 126 -1.31 -13.57 -0.75
C ALA A 126 -1.26 -14.24 0.63
N LEU A 127 -1.58 -15.54 0.73
CA LEU A 127 -1.53 -16.29 2.00
C LEU A 127 -0.13 -16.26 2.61
N GLY A 128 0.91 -16.48 1.80
CA GLY A 128 2.28 -16.44 2.29
C GLY A 128 2.71 -15.08 2.84
N ARG A 129 2.19 -13.98 2.30
CA ARG A 129 2.45 -12.65 2.86
C ARG A 129 1.63 -12.36 4.10
N ILE A 130 0.40 -12.85 4.17
CA ILE A 130 -0.41 -12.76 5.38
C ILE A 130 0.30 -13.50 6.52
N GLU A 131 0.85 -14.69 6.26
CA GLU A 131 1.69 -15.41 7.22
C GLU A 131 2.91 -14.58 7.65
N MET A 132 3.62 -13.98 6.69
CA MET A 132 4.75 -13.09 6.97
C MET A 132 4.34 -11.79 7.69
N LEU A 133 3.08 -11.35 7.63
CA LEU A 133 2.63 -10.11 8.27
C LEU A 133 2.02 -10.36 9.65
N LEU A 134 1.40 -11.52 9.87
CA LEU A 134 0.72 -11.89 11.11
C LEU A 134 1.61 -12.63 12.09
N TYR A 135 2.65 -13.33 11.62
CA TYR A 135 3.57 -14.11 12.46
C TYR A 135 4.99 -13.56 12.48
N ASP A 136 5.20 -12.35 11.98
CA ASP A 136 6.45 -11.60 12.20
C ASP A 136 6.28 -10.85 13.51
N ASP A 137 6.40 -11.58 14.62
CA ASP A 137 6.67 -11.02 15.94
C ASP A 137 8.05 -10.35 15.86
N ARG A 138 8.06 -9.07 15.46
CA ARG A 138 9.14 -8.14 15.73
C ARG A 138 8.86 -7.41 17.02
#